data_AF-A0A3D2YHV1-F1
#
_entry.id   AF-A0A3D2YHV1-F1
#
_cell.length_a   1.000
_cell.length_b   1.000
_cell.length_c   1.000
_cell.angle_alpha   90.00
_cell.angle_beta   90.00
_cell.angle_gamma   90.00
#
_symmetry.space_group_name_H-M   'P 1'
#
loop_
_entity.id
_entity.type
_entity.pdbx_description
1 polymer ?
#
loop_
_entity_poly.entity_id
_entity_poly.type
_entity_poly.pdbx_seq_one_letter_code
_entity_poly.pdbx_strand_id
1 'polypeptide(L)'
;MKQEDTKQKILDKALELFSTQGYDSVSVGEIAKAVGIKAPSLYNHFPGKQAIFDAIVESTAAQYEADTDKIDIHVQNAKQDIPVFTEITADALFEKVRQIFEYSLHNETISRFRRMMTIEQFRSPELAALYSRRYVERILRYHAGIFRALIASGEICAEDPDALAMMYVSPVLTLIGICDRQPEREPECLEKLQNHVQLFFRMVHGSSASSTRRIIK
;
A
#
# COMPACT_ATOMS: atom_id res chain seq x y z
N MET A 1 32.54 6.11 -10.14
CA MET A 1 31.29 5.70 -9.45
C MET A 1 31.59 4.44 -8.66
N LYS A 2 31.22 4.40 -7.36
CA LYS A 2 31.33 3.16 -6.57
C LYS A 2 30.31 2.13 -7.09
N GLN A 3 30.62 0.84 -6.99
CA GLN A 3 29.80 -0.24 -7.56
C GLN A 3 28.35 -0.26 -7.01
N GLU A 4 28.16 0.12 -5.75
CA GLU A 4 26.84 0.27 -5.11
C GLU A 4 26.00 1.38 -5.74
N ASP A 5 26.61 2.52 -6.09
CA ASP A 5 25.93 3.64 -6.73
C ASP A 5 25.42 3.27 -8.14
N THR A 6 26.15 2.43 -8.88
CA THR A 6 25.67 1.91 -10.18
C THR A 6 24.49 0.95 -10.02
N LYS A 7 24.50 0.08 -9.01
CA LYS A 7 23.42 -0.87 -8.77
C LYS A 7 22.10 -0.14 -8.48
N GLN A 8 22.15 0.88 -7.62
CA GLN A 8 20.97 1.70 -7.31
C GLN A 8 20.46 2.44 -8.55
N LYS A 9 21.34 3.08 -9.34
CA LYS A 9 20.95 3.73 -10.59
C LYS A 9 20.28 2.79 -11.59
N ILE A 10 20.72 1.53 -11.66
CA ILE A 10 20.07 0.51 -12.49
C ILE A 10 18.64 0.25 -11.99
N LEU A 11 18.44 0.08 -10.69
CA LEU A 11 17.11 -0.16 -10.11
C LEU A 11 16.17 1.03 -10.35
N ASP A 12 16.65 2.25 -10.10
CA ASP A 12 15.86 3.47 -10.27
C ASP A 12 15.41 3.66 -11.73
N LYS A 13 16.34 3.51 -12.68
CA LYS A 13 16.04 3.66 -14.11
C LYS A 13 15.21 2.52 -14.66
N ALA A 14 15.43 1.30 -14.19
CA ALA A 14 14.59 0.17 -14.55
C ALA A 14 13.15 0.37 -14.05
N LEU A 15 12.96 0.78 -12.80
CA LEU A 15 11.63 1.05 -12.25
C LEU A 15 10.91 2.18 -12.99
N GLU A 16 11.62 3.27 -13.33
CA GLU A 16 11.10 4.36 -14.16
C GLU A 16 10.57 3.82 -15.52
N LEU A 17 11.39 3.05 -16.23
CA LEU A 17 11.01 2.46 -17.52
C LEU A 17 9.85 1.46 -17.38
N PHE A 18 9.90 0.55 -16.41
CA PHE A 18 8.85 -0.45 -16.18
C PHE A 18 7.51 0.21 -15.82
N SER A 19 7.51 1.30 -15.03
CA SER A 19 6.29 2.02 -14.62
C SER A 19 5.60 2.78 -15.75
N THR A 20 6.28 2.99 -16.88
CA THR A 20 5.79 3.74 -18.03
C THR A 20 5.49 2.85 -19.23
N GLN A 21 6.29 1.79 -19.45
CA GLN A 21 6.21 0.94 -20.64
C GLN A 21 5.73 -0.49 -20.32
N GLY A 22 5.71 -0.86 -19.03
CA GLY A 22 5.54 -2.24 -18.59
C GLY A 22 6.88 -2.98 -18.49
N TYR A 23 6.92 -3.99 -17.64
CA TYR A 23 8.07 -4.86 -17.42
C TYR A 23 8.45 -5.61 -18.70
N ASP A 24 7.49 -6.20 -19.39
CA ASP A 24 7.75 -7.05 -20.57
C ASP A 24 8.34 -6.26 -21.75
N SER A 25 7.89 -5.02 -21.93
CA SER A 25 8.28 -4.18 -23.08
C SER A 25 9.68 -3.57 -22.97
N VAL A 26 10.30 -3.60 -21.79
CA VAL A 26 11.62 -3.02 -21.55
C VAL A 26 12.71 -4.08 -21.63
N SER A 27 13.79 -3.76 -22.34
CA SER A 27 14.99 -4.58 -22.47
C SER A 27 16.13 -4.14 -21.54
N VAL A 28 17.05 -5.08 -21.24
CA VAL A 28 18.28 -4.77 -20.47
C VAL A 28 19.14 -3.71 -21.17
N GLY A 29 19.12 -3.68 -22.51
CA GLY A 29 19.85 -2.68 -23.29
C GLY A 29 19.30 -1.26 -23.11
N GLU A 30 17.98 -1.10 -23.05
CA GLU A 30 17.34 0.19 -22.77
C GLU A 30 17.65 0.68 -21.37
N ILE A 31 17.62 -0.21 -20.37
CA ILE A 31 18.02 0.12 -18.99
C ILE A 31 19.49 0.58 -18.96
N ALA A 32 20.40 -0.17 -19.60
CA ALA A 32 21.81 0.20 -19.65
C ALA A 32 22.02 1.58 -20.31
N LYS A 33 21.30 1.85 -21.40
CA LYS A 33 21.31 3.16 -22.08
C LYS A 33 20.80 4.28 -21.16
N ALA A 34 19.71 4.05 -20.43
CA ALA A 34 19.13 5.02 -19.49
C ALA A 34 20.05 5.32 -18.29
N VAL A 35 20.85 4.34 -17.86
CA VAL A 35 21.88 4.50 -16.82
C VAL A 35 23.15 5.18 -17.36
N GLY A 36 23.38 5.14 -18.68
CA GLY A 36 24.59 5.68 -19.32
C GLY A 36 25.78 4.71 -19.31
N ILE A 37 25.52 3.39 -19.27
CA ILE A 37 26.55 2.34 -19.30
C ILE A 37 26.39 1.44 -20.54
N LYS A 38 27.44 0.69 -20.86
CA LYS A 38 27.37 -0.33 -21.92
C LYS A 38 26.53 -1.52 -21.43
N ALA A 39 25.71 -2.10 -22.31
CA ALA A 39 24.87 -3.25 -21.96
C ALA A 39 25.64 -4.42 -21.32
N PRO A 40 26.84 -4.81 -21.80
CA PRO A 40 27.66 -5.83 -21.12
C PRO A 40 28.02 -5.48 -19.68
N SER A 41 28.21 -4.19 -19.35
CA SER A 41 28.54 -3.74 -18.00
C SER A 41 27.39 -3.94 -17.01
N LEU A 42 26.15 -3.90 -17.47
CA LEU A 42 24.98 -4.14 -16.61
C LEU A 42 24.96 -5.58 -16.09
N TYR A 43 25.41 -6.55 -16.90
CA TYR A 43 25.50 -7.95 -16.50
C TYR A 43 26.50 -8.22 -15.36
N ASN A 44 27.43 -7.29 -15.10
CA ASN A 44 28.30 -7.36 -13.93
C ASN A 44 27.57 -7.04 -12.61
N HIS A 45 26.38 -6.45 -12.69
CA HIS A 45 25.55 -6.06 -11.55
C HIS A 45 24.32 -6.96 -11.39
N PHE A 46 23.68 -7.33 -12.50
CA PHE A 46 22.50 -8.19 -12.50
C PHE A 46 22.58 -9.19 -13.65
N PRO A 47 22.32 -10.50 -13.39
CA PRO A 47 22.39 -11.52 -14.43
C PRO A 47 21.32 -11.38 -15.52
N GLY A 48 20.27 -10.59 -15.28
CA GLY A 48 19.23 -10.33 -16.28
C GLY A 48 18.08 -9.49 -15.73
N LYS A 49 17.06 -9.27 -16.56
CA LYS A 49 15.89 -8.42 -16.26
C LYS A 49 15.11 -8.90 -15.03
N GLN A 50 14.94 -10.22 -14.87
CA GLN A 50 14.26 -10.80 -13.72
C GLN A 50 14.96 -10.47 -12.40
N ALA A 51 16.29 -10.59 -12.34
CA ALA A 51 17.05 -10.26 -11.14
C ALA A 51 16.99 -8.76 -10.77
N ILE A 52 16.81 -7.88 -11.76
CA ILE A 52 16.56 -6.45 -11.52
C ILE A 52 15.17 -6.27 -10.91
N PHE A 53 14.16 -6.95 -11.48
CA PHE A 53 12.79 -6.93 -10.97
C PHE A 53 12.72 -7.44 -9.52
N ASP A 54 13.31 -8.59 -9.24
CA ASP A 54 13.31 -9.18 -7.89
C ASP A 54 13.96 -8.22 -6.87
N ALA A 55 15.07 -7.59 -7.25
CA ALA A 55 15.73 -6.58 -6.42
C ALA A 55 14.90 -5.31 -6.22
N ILE A 56 14.10 -4.89 -7.22
CA ILE A 56 13.12 -3.80 -7.07
C ILE A 56 12.01 -4.20 -6.09
N VAL A 57 11.48 -5.42 -6.20
CA VAL A 57 10.42 -5.92 -5.29
C VAL A 57 10.92 -5.93 -3.85
N GLU A 58 12.13 -6.45 -3.62
CA GLU A 58 12.77 -6.51 -2.31
C GLU A 58 13.04 -5.11 -1.74
N SER A 59 13.68 -4.23 -2.52
CA SER A 59 14.00 -2.87 -2.06
C SER A 59 12.75 -2.03 -1.79
N THR A 60 11.71 -2.18 -2.62
CA THR A 60 10.42 -1.50 -2.41
C THR A 60 9.70 -2.03 -1.18
N ALA A 61 9.81 -3.34 -0.88
CA ALA A 61 9.25 -3.89 0.36
C ALA A 61 9.95 -3.34 1.60
N ALA A 62 11.29 -3.32 1.59
CA ALA A 62 12.09 -2.78 2.69
C ALA A 62 11.86 -1.27 2.89
N GLN A 63 11.78 -0.50 1.79
CA GLN A 63 11.47 0.92 1.87
C GLN A 63 10.06 1.16 2.42
N TYR A 64 9.07 0.39 1.98
CA TYR A 64 7.70 0.49 2.48
C TYR A 64 7.66 0.29 3.99
N GLU A 65 8.27 -0.78 4.50
CA GLU A 65 8.36 -1.08 5.93
C GLU A 65 9.04 0.08 6.69
N ALA A 66 10.24 0.47 6.28
CA ALA A 66 10.99 1.52 6.96
C ALA A 66 10.29 2.90 6.96
N ASP A 67 9.48 3.20 5.93
CA ASP A 67 8.76 4.47 5.85
C ASP A 67 7.44 4.42 6.65
N THR A 68 6.70 3.31 6.62
CA THR A 68 5.44 3.20 7.36
C THR A 68 5.66 3.00 8.86
N ASP A 69 6.81 2.46 9.27
CA ASP A 69 7.24 2.42 10.67
C ASP A 69 7.33 3.84 11.29
N LYS A 70 7.75 4.85 10.50
CA LYS A 70 7.86 6.25 10.96
C LYS A 70 6.51 6.91 11.27
N ILE A 71 5.41 6.30 10.83
CA ILE A 71 4.05 6.76 11.06
C ILE A 71 3.23 5.74 11.85
N ASP A 72 3.90 4.82 12.57
CA ASP A 72 3.30 3.76 13.42
C ASP A 72 2.26 2.89 12.70
N ILE A 73 2.57 2.49 11.46
CA ILE A 73 1.72 1.57 10.68
C ILE A 73 2.59 0.44 10.15
N HIS A 74 2.49 -0.72 10.77
CA HIS A 74 3.24 -1.92 10.49
C HIS A 74 2.29 -2.94 9.83
N VAL A 75 2.01 -2.76 8.54
CA VAL A 75 1.04 -3.59 7.77
C VAL A 75 1.35 -5.10 7.83
N GLN A 76 2.56 -5.49 8.25
CA GLN A 76 2.96 -6.89 8.45
C GLN A 76 2.66 -7.43 9.85
N ASN A 77 2.41 -6.56 10.83
CA ASN A 77 2.30 -6.89 12.24
C ASN A 77 1.16 -6.11 12.92
N ALA A 78 -0.08 -6.53 12.66
CA ALA A 78 -1.27 -5.95 13.29
C ALA A 78 -1.15 -5.83 14.81
N LYS A 79 -0.52 -6.80 15.49
CA LYS A 79 -0.39 -6.80 16.96
C LYS A 79 0.40 -5.60 17.49
N GLN A 80 1.39 -5.14 16.74
CA GLN A 80 2.22 -4.00 17.11
C GLN A 80 1.43 -2.69 17.07
N ASP A 81 0.42 -2.62 16.22
CA ASP A 81 -0.35 -1.39 16.01
C ASP A 81 -1.67 -1.34 16.78
N ILE A 82 -2.12 -2.44 17.38
CA ILE A 82 -3.33 -2.45 18.23
C ILE A 82 -3.34 -1.27 19.23
N PRO A 83 -2.25 -0.96 19.95
CA PRO A 83 -2.24 0.17 20.88
C PRO A 83 -2.45 1.53 20.21
N VAL A 84 -2.05 1.69 18.94
CA VAL A 84 -2.24 2.93 18.17
C VAL A 84 -3.73 3.17 17.87
N PHE A 85 -4.51 2.11 17.71
CA PHE A 85 -5.94 2.16 17.39
C PHE A 85 -6.86 2.05 18.61
N THR A 86 -6.30 1.85 19.81
CA THR A 86 -7.07 1.79 21.06
C THR A 86 -7.38 3.22 21.52
N GLU A 87 -8.63 3.51 21.89
CA GLU A 87 -9.11 4.85 22.27
C GLU A 87 -8.84 5.94 21.21
N ILE A 88 -8.66 5.53 19.95
CA ILE A 88 -8.36 6.45 18.86
C ILE A 88 -9.57 7.34 18.55
N THR A 89 -9.34 8.62 18.27
CA THR A 89 -10.39 9.51 17.81
C THR A 89 -10.61 9.38 16.30
N ALA A 90 -11.79 9.79 15.81
CA ALA A 90 -12.06 9.81 14.37
C ALA A 90 -11.03 10.66 13.59
N ASP A 91 -10.60 11.80 14.15
CA ASP A 91 -9.63 12.69 13.53
C ASP A 91 -8.23 12.08 13.51
N ALA A 92 -7.81 11.44 14.60
CA ALA A 92 -6.52 10.73 14.65
C ALA A 92 -6.49 9.54 13.68
N LEU A 93 -7.60 8.80 13.56
CA LEU A 93 -7.73 7.72 12.58
C LEU A 93 -7.63 8.27 11.15
N PHE A 94 -8.32 9.38 10.86
CA PHE A 94 -8.24 10.00 9.54
C PHE A 94 -6.82 10.46 9.21
N GLU A 95 -6.12 11.08 10.16
CA GLU A 95 -4.75 11.54 9.95
C GLU A 95 -3.80 10.38 9.60
N LYS A 96 -3.90 9.24 10.29
CA LYS A 96 -3.14 8.02 9.95
C LYS A 96 -3.45 7.52 8.54
N VAL A 97 -4.73 7.50 8.16
CA VAL A 97 -5.16 7.08 6.80
C VAL A 97 -4.66 8.06 5.74
N ARG A 98 -4.74 9.36 6.01
CA ARG A 98 -4.23 10.42 5.12
C ARG A 98 -2.73 10.28 4.88
N GLN A 99 -1.95 10.04 5.93
CA GLN A 99 -0.50 9.83 5.82
C GLN A 99 -0.16 8.65 4.91
N ILE A 100 -0.85 7.52 5.06
CA ILE A 100 -0.66 6.36 4.16
C ILE A 100 -1.11 6.66 2.73
N PHE A 101 -2.22 7.38 2.58
CA PHE A 101 -2.77 7.75 1.28
C PHE A 101 -1.78 8.65 0.51
N GLU A 102 -1.30 9.72 1.14
CA GLU A 102 -0.31 10.63 0.57
C GLU A 102 1.02 9.94 0.31
N TYR A 103 1.51 9.13 1.26
CA TYR A 103 2.71 8.32 1.05
C TYR A 103 2.59 7.43 -0.19
N SER A 104 1.42 6.78 -0.34
CA SER A 104 1.14 5.90 -1.47
C SER A 104 1.12 6.64 -2.80
N LEU A 105 0.71 7.91 -2.83
CA LEU A 105 0.64 8.71 -4.06
C LEU A 105 1.97 9.40 -4.39
N HIS A 106 2.62 9.98 -3.39
CA HIS A 106 3.70 10.95 -3.58
C HIS A 106 5.10 10.39 -3.43
N ASN A 107 5.27 9.22 -2.80
CA ASN A 107 6.56 8.54 -2.83
C ASN A 107 6.80 7.95 -4.24
N GLU A 108 7.81 8.46 -4.94
CA GLU A 108 8.10 8.08 -6.32
C GLU A 108 8.33 6.58 -6.51
N THR A 109 9.08 5.94 -5.62
CA THR A 109 9.36 4.50 -5.71
C THR A 109 8.06 3.71 -5.57
N ILE A 110 7.26 4.04 -4.55
CA ILE A 110 6.01 3.34 -4.26
C ILE A 110 4.98 3.52 -5.39
N SER A 111 4.81 4.74 -5.88
CA SER A 111 3.85 5.03 -6.95
C SER A 111 4.28 4.40 -8.29
N ARG A 112 5.57 4.48 -8.66
CA ARG A 112 6.10 3.79 -9.86
C ARG A 112 5.96 2.28 -9.75
N PHE A 113 6.26 1.69 -8.60
CA PHE A 113 6.15 0.25 -8.40
C PHE A 113 4.69 -0.21 -8.48
N ARG A 114 3.76 0.53 -7.86
CA ARG A 114 2.32 0.25 -8.00
C ARG A 114 1.88 0.33 -9.46
N ARG A 115 2.28 1.37 -10.20
CA ARG A 115 1.96 1.51 -11.64
C ARG A 115 2.49 0.36 -12.47
N MET A 116 3.74 -0.04 -12.28
CA MET A 116 4.32 -1.21 -12.94
C MET A 116 3.48 -2.47 -12.66
N MET A 117 3.18 -2.75 -11.38
CA MET A 117 2.38 -3.92 -11.01
C MET A 117 0.96 -3.85 -11.60
N THR A 118 0.36 -2.67 -11.68
CA THR A 118 -0.96 -2.45 -12.30
C THR A 118 -0.95 -2.74 -13.80
N ILE A 119 0.11 -2.40 -14.53
CA ILE A 119 0.26 -2.70 -15.96
C ILE A 119 0.41 -4.22 -16.16
N GLU A 120 1.24 -4.85 -15.33
CA GLU A 120 1.65 -6.24 -15.52
C GLU A 120 0.64 -7.27 -15.04
N GLN A 121 -0.32 -6.89 -14.18
CA GLN A 121 -1.35 -7.81 -13.67
C GLN A 121 -2.19 -8.47 -14.79
N PHE A 122 -2.27 -7.86 -15.98
CA PHE A 122 -3.01 -8.40 -17.13
C PHE A 122 -2.13 -9.16 -18.12
N ARG A 123 -0.81 -9.18 -17.90
CA ARG A 123 0.19 -9.77 -18.81
C ARG A 123 0.82 -11.03 -18.23
N SER A 124 0.99 -11.09 -16.91
CA SER A 124 1.58 -12.22 -16.21
C SER A 124 0.68 -12.73 -15.07
N PRO A 125 0.26 -14.01 -15.08
CA PRO A 125 -0.48 -14.61 -13.97
C PRO A 125 0.27 -14.56 -12.63
N GLU A 126 1.60 -14.65 -12.67
CA GLU A 126 2.45 -14.55 -11.48
C GLU A 126 2.39 -13.14 -10.88
N LEU A 127 2.48 -12.10 -11.73
CA LEU A 127 2.42 -10.72 -11.29
C LEU A 127 1.00 -10.31 -10.88
N ALA A 128 -0.03 -10.90 -11.48
CA ALA A 128 -1.41 -10.77 -11.03
C ALA A 128 -1.58 -11.29 -9.59
N ALA A 129 -1.07 -12.50 -9.31
CA ALA A 129 -1.10 -13.08 -7.97
C ALA A 129 -0.26 -12.29 -6.97
N LEU A 130 0.89 -11.74 -7.39
CA LEU A 130 1.70 -10.86 -6.56
C LEU A 130 0.97 -9.54 -6.24
N TYR A 131 0.26 -8.95 -7.21
CA TYR A 131 -0.56 -7.76 -7.01
C TYR A 131 -1.63 -8.00 -5.93
N SER A 132 -2.45 -9.04 -6.09
CA SER A 132 -3.51 -9.39 -5.12
C SER A 132 -2.95 -9.60 -3.72
N ARG A 133 -1.88 -10.38 -3.60
CA ARG A 133 -1.22 -10.64 -2.31
C ARG A 133 -0.72 -9.36 -1.66
N ARG A 134 -0.06 -8.47 -2.40
CA ARG A 134 0.62 -7.29 -1.86
C ARG A 134 -0.33 -6.13 -1.54
N TYR A 135 -1.27 -5.84 -2.43
CA TYR A 135 -2.12 -4.64 -2.37
C TYR A 135 -3.53 -4.90 -1.85
N VAL A 136 -3.98 -6.15 -1.79
CA VAL A 136 -5.34 -6.48 -1.36
C VAL A 136 -5.30 -7.38 -0.12
N GLU A 137 -4.86 -8.63 -0.28
CA GLU A 137 -4.97 -9.66 0.75
C GLU A 137 -4.15 -9.34 2.00
N ARG A 138 -2.94 -8.80 1.84
CA ARG A 138 -2.09 -8.40 2.96
C ARG A 138 -2.73 -7.27 3.78
N ILE A 139 -3.27 -6.25 3.11
CA ILE A 139 -3.86 -5.08 3.77
C ILE A 139 -5.16 -5.46 4.48
N LEU A 140 -5.99 -6.31 3.86
CA LEU A 140 -7.21 -6.83 4.47
C LEU A 140 -6.90 -7.67 5.72
N ARG A 141 -5.95 -8.62 5.62
CA ARG A 141 -5.56 -9.45 6.78
C ARG A 141 -5.02 -8.63 7.95
N TYR A 142 -4.25 -7.59 7.66
CA TYR A 142 -3.74 -6.66 8.67
C TYR A 142 -4.88 -5.95 9.42
N HIS A 143 -5.82 -5.32 8.70
CA HIS A 143 -6.94 -4.63 9.33
C HIS A 143 -7.91 -5.58 10.03
N ALA A 144 -8.18 -6.76 9.47
CA ALA A 144 -8.97 -7.79 10.14
C ALA A 144 -8.31 -8.24 11.46
N GLY A 145 -6.97 -8.28 11.51
CA GLY A 145 -6.20 -8.51 12.73
C GLY A 145 -6.46 -7.45 13.80
N ILE A 146 -6.39 -6.17 13.43
CA ILE A 146 -6.68 -5.04 14.34
C ILE A 146 -8.13 -5.08 14.81
N PHE A 147 -9.09 -5.20 13.89
CA PHE A 147 -10.51 -5.21 14.25
C PHE A 147 -10.87 -6.39 15.16
N ARG A 148 -10.30 -7.57 14.93
CA ARG A 148 -10.48 -8.71 15.84
C ARG A 148 -10.03 -8.38 17.27
N ALA A 149 -8.94 -7.64 17.44
CA ALA A 149 -8.45 -7.24 18.75
C ALA A 149 -9.33 -6.16 19.39
N LEU A 150 -9.73 -5.14 18.63
CA LEU A 150 -10.61 -4.06 19.11
C LEU A 150 -12.01 -4.56 19.48
N ILE A 151 -12.52 -5.57 18.76
CA ILE A 151 -13.77 -6.27 19.11
C ILE A 151 -13.59 -7.02 20.43
N ALA A 152 -12.48 -7.75 20.59
CA ALA A 152 -12.21 -8.53 21.78
C ALA A 152 -12.06 -7.67 23.05
N SER A 153 -11.57 -6.43 22.93
CA SER A 153 -11.51 -5.46 24.02
C SER A 153 -12.82 -4.69 24.25
N GLY A 154 -13.81 -4.84 23.37
CA GLY A 154 -15.08 -4.09 23.43
C GLY A 154 -14.97 -2.64 22.97
N GLU A 155 -13.87 -2.25 22.32
CA GLU A 155 -13.66 -0.90 21.78
C GLU A 155 -14.63 -0.59 20.64
N ILE A 156 -14.87 -1.58 19.77
CA ILE A 156 -15.78 -1.50 18.63
C ILE A 156 -16.83 -2.61 18.66
N CYS A 157 -17.89 -2.44 17.88
CA CYS A 157 -19.01 -3.37 17.82
C CYS A 157 -18.60 -4.77 17.35
N ALA A 158 -19.28 -5.78 17.89
CA ALA A 158 -19.03 -7.19 17.57
C ALA A 158 -19.64 -7.56 16.20
N GLU A 159 -18.87 -7.34 15.14
CA GLU A 159 -19.19 -7.69 13.75
C GLU A 159 -18.10 -8.60 13.16
N ASP A 160 -18.29 -9.08 11.93
CA ASP A 160 -17.26 -9.85 11.23
C ASP A 160 -16.02 -8.97 10.91
N PRO A 161 -14.83 -9.26 11.49
CA PRO A 161 -13.64 -8.45 11.29
C PRO A 161 -13.15 -8.42 9.83
N ASP A 162 -13.39 -9.47 9.06
CA ASP A 162 -13.00 -9.53 7.65
C ASP A 162 -13.91 -8.63 6.79
N ALA A 163 -15.22 -8.59 7.10
CA ALA A 163 -16.15 -7.65 6.49
C ALA A 163 -15.82 -6.20 6.85
N LEU A 164 -15.50 -5.91 8.12
CA LEU A 164 -15.06 -4.58 8.56
C LEU A 164 -13.78 -4.15 7.84
N ALA A 165 -12.81 -5.05 7.67
CA ALA A 165 -11.59 -4.79 6.90
C ALA A 165 -11.91 -4.43 5.45
N MET A 166 -12.82 -5.15 4.80
CA MET A 166 -13.23 -4.86 3.43
C MET A 166 -13.89 -3.48 3.32
N MET A 167 -14.82 -3.15 4.23
CA MET A 167 -15.48 -1.86 4.29
C MET A 167 -14.49 -0.71 4.50
N TYR A 168 -13.51 -0.92 5.37
CA TYR A 168 -12.51 0.09 5.70
C TYR A 168 -11.52 0.34 4.56
N VAL A 169 -10.95 -0.74 3.98
CA VAL A 169 -9.82 -0.67 3.05
C VAL A 169 -10.25 -0.35 1.62
N SER A 170 -11.40 -0.88 1.16
CA SER A 170 -11.79 -0.80 -0.26
C SER A 170 -11.91 0.64 -0.78
N PRO A 171 -12.51 1.59 -0.04
CA PRO A 171 -12.56 2.98 -0.49
C PRO A 171 -11.17 3.59 -0.62
N VAL A 172 -10.23 3.29 0.29
CA VAL A 172 -8.86 3.81 0.23
C VAL A 172 -8.17 3.35 -1.07
N LEU A 173 -8.20 2.04 -1.36
CA LEU A 173 -7.61 1.49 -2.58
C LEU A 173 -8.28 2.02 -3.85
N THR A 174 -9.60 2.18 -3.82
CA THR A 174 -10.38 2.74 -4.94
C THR A 174 -9.95 4.18 -5.24
N LEU A 175 -9.80 5.01 -4.20
CA LEU A 175 -9.41 6.40 -4.31
C LEU A 175 -7.96 6.55 -4.78
N ILE A 176 -7.04 5.74 -4.27
CA ILE A 176 -5.65 5.68 -4.78
C ILE A 176 -5.64 5.38 -6.28
N GLY A 177 -6.43 4.39 -6.70
CA GLY A 177 -6.55 4.04 -8.11
C GLY A 177 -7.14 5.17 -8.96
N ILE A 178 -8.02 6.00 -8.41
CA ILE A 178 -8.52 7.21 -9.09
C ILE A 178 -7.38 8.21 -9.27
N CYS A 179 -6.65 8.53 -8.21
CA CYS A 179 -5.52 9.47 -8.26
C CYS A 179 -4.40 9.00 -9.21
N ASP A 180 -4.11 7.70 -9.28
CA ASP A 180 -3.14 7.15 -10.24
C ASP A 180 -3.52 7.46 -11.71
N ARG A 181 -4.82 7.57 -12.00
CA ARG A 181 -5.36 7.85 -13.35
C ARG A 181 -5.66 9.33 -13.59
N GLN A 182 -6.03 10.06 -12.53
CA GLN A 182 -6.53 11.44 -12.54
C GLN A 182 -5.95 12.18 -11.31
N PRO A 183 -4.65 12.54 -11.33
CA PRO A 183 -3.98 13.17 -10.18
C PRO A 183 -4.63 14.48 -9.73
N GLU A 184 -5.22 15.23 -10.67
CA GLU A 184 -5.95 16.47 -10.40
C GLU A 184 -7.16 16.29 -9.47
N ARG A 185 -7.64 15.06 -9.29
CA ARG A 185 -8.76 14.73 -8.40
C ARG A 185 -8.35 14.38 -6.98
N GLU A 186 -7.06 14.45 -6.65
CA GLU A 186 -6.59 14.17 -5.30
C GLU A 186 -7.31 14.98 -4.21
N PRO A 187 -7.57 16.30 -4.35
CA PRO A 187 -8.33 17.05 -3.34
C PRO A 187 -9.73 16.47 -3.11
N GLU A 188 -10.47 16.14 -4.18
CA GLU A 188 -11.79 15.51 -4.10
C GLU A 188 -11.71 14.12 -3.43
N CYS A 189 -10.67 13.35 -3.76
CA CYS A 189 -10.47 12.02 -3.18
C CYS A 189 -10.17 12.09 -1.68
N LEU A 190 -9.41 13.09 -1.25
CA LEU A 190 -9.11 13.32 0.16
C LEU A 190 -10.37 13.68 0.97
N GLU A 191 -11.26 14.51 0.41
CA GLU A 191 -12.56 14.79 1.03
C GLU A 191 -13.43 13.52 1.16
N LYS A 192 -13.48 12.67 0.12
CA LYS A 192 -14.19 11.39 0.18
C LYS A 192 -13.58 10.45 1.22
N LEU A 193 -12.25 10.42 1.32
CA LEU A 193 -11.53 9.62 2.30
C LEU A 193 -11.87 10.04 3.73
N GLN A 194 -11.91 11.34 4.00
CA GLN A 194 -12.30 11.87 5.31
C GLN A 194 -13.73 11.47 5.68
N ASN A 195 -14.67 11.66 4.76
CA ASN A 195 -16.07 11.29 4.97
C ASN A 195 -16.24 9.79 5.23
N HIS A 196 -15.50 8.95 4.48
CA HIS A 196 -15.48 7.51 4.68
C HIS A 196 -14.99 7.13 6.08
N VAL A 197 -13.82 7.65 6.50
CA VAL A 197 -13.26 7.36 7.82
C VAL A 197 -14.20 7.77 8.94
N GLN A 198 -14.79 8.96 8.86
CA GLN A 198 -15.75 9.44 9.86
C GLN A 198 -17.03 8.57 9.91
N LEU A 199 -17.55 8.16 8.77
CA LEU A 199 -18.73 7.29 8.71
C LEU A 199 -18.44 5.91 9.29
N PHE A 200 -17.32 5.30 8.88
CA PHE A 200 -16.88 4.01 9.38
C PHE A 200 -16.68 4.05 10.90
N PHE A 201 -15.96 5.07 11.39
CA PHE A 201 -15.71 5.27 12.82
C PHE A 201 -17.01 5.33 13.63
N ARG A 202 -17.99 6.13 13.19
CA ARG A 202 -19.31 6.21 13.86
C ARG A 202 -20.06 4.90 13.84
N MET A 203 -20.00 4.16 12.73
CA MET A 203 -20.69 2.87 12.59
C MET A 203 -20.16 1.83 13.58
N VAL A 204 -18.84 1.72 13.70
CA VAL A 204 -18.22 0.70 14.57
C VAL A 204 -18.27 1.06 16.06
N HIS A 205 -18.32 2.35 16.43
CA HIS A 205 -18.44 2.77 17.84
C HIS A 205 -19.89 3.04 18.28
N GLY A 206 -20.80 3.36 17.37
CA GLY A 206 -22.18 3.75 17.68
C GLY A 206 -23.11 2.60 18.06
N SER A 207 -22.77 1.36 17.70
CA SER A 207 -23.62 0.19 17.93
C SER A 207 -23.54 -0.36 19.36
N SER A 208 -22.56 0.06 20.16
CA SER A 208 -22.44 -0.31 21.59
C SER A 208 -23.55 0.28 22.47
N ALA A 209 -24.21 1.36 22.02
CA ALA A 209 -25.26 2.04 22.77
C ALA A 209 -26.67 1.40 22.65
N SER A 210 -26.90 0.44 21.75
CA SER A 210 -28.25 -0.09 21.49
C SER A 210 -28.64 -1.32 22.32
N SER A 211 -27.67 -2.02 22.91
CA SER A 211 -27.92 -3.28 23.63
C SER A 211 -28.45 -3.12 25.07
N THR A 212 -28.46 -1.89 25.61
CA THR A 212 -28.83 -1.64 27.03
C THR A 212 -30.26 -1.08 27.19
N ARG A 213 -31.05 -0.89 26.12
CA ARG A 213 -32.41 -0.31 26.20
C ARG A 213 -33.57 -1.28 25.94
N ARG A 214 -33.38 -2.60 26.08
CA ARG A 214 -34.48 -3.59 25.97
C ARG A 214 -34.59 -4.54 27.15
N ILE A 215 -34.43 -4.07 28.39
CA ILE A 215 -34.96 -4.80 29.57
C ILE A 215 -35.38 -3.80 30.65
N ILE A 216 -36.27 -2.84 30.39
CA ILE A 216 -37.14 -2.28 31.44
C ILE A 216 -38.47 -1.82 30.80
N LYS A 217 -39.56 -2.43 31.30
CA LYS A 217 -41.00 -2.19 31.09
C LYS A 217 -41.66 -2.88 29.89
#